data_AF-A0A9P6JZ66-F1
#
_entry.id   AF-A0A9P6JZ66-F1
#
_cell.length_a   1.000
_cell.length_b   1.000
_cell.length_c   1.000
_cell.angle_alpha   90.00
_cell.angle_beta   90.00
_cell.angle_gamma   90.00
#
_symmetry.space_group_name_H-M   'P 1'
#
loop_
_entity.id
_entity.type
_entity.pdbx_description
1 polymer ?
#
loop_
_entity_poly.entity_id
_entity_poly.type
_entity_poly.pdbx_seq_one_letter_code
_entity_poly.pdbx_strand_id
1 'polypeptide(L)'
;MLIRPTDEELEDYGEPDFTILNAGAFPANRYTTGMTSTTSVAINFRRREMVILGTEYAGEMKKGVFTIMHYLMPKAGVLSLHSSANRGSDGDVSLFFGLSGTGKTTLSADPRRQLIGDDEHCWSETGVFNIEGGCYAKCIDLSAEKEPEIFNAIRYGAVLENVVLDEDTRVVNYEDVSITENTRCAYPIEYIPNALIPCIAGHPKNILLLTCDAFGVLPPVAKLTPDQA
;
A
#
# COMPACT_ATOMS: atom_id res chain seq x y z
N MET A 1 2.05 7.28 5.82
CA MET A 1 1.66 5.93 5.37
C MET A 1 0.75 5.25 6.37
N LEU A 2 1.06 5.22 7.66
CA LEU A 2 0.12 4.70 8.67
C LEU A 2 -0.92 5.74 9.08
N ILE A 3 -1.96 5.27 9.77
CA ILE A 3 -3.02 6.09 10.37
C ILE A 3 -2.39 6.97 11.45
N ARG A 4 -2.70 8.28 11.41
CA ARG A 4 -2.21 9.23 12.41
C ARG A 4 -3.13 9.18 13.63
N PRO A 5 -2.61 8.97 14.85
CA PRO A 5 -3.38 9.17 16.07
C PRO A 5 -3.81 10.64 16.19
N THR A 6 -4.92 10.87 16.88
CA THR A 6 -5.34 12.19 17.35
C THR A 6 -4.41 12.69 18.47
N ASP A 7 -4.52 13.97 18.82
CA ASP A 7 -3.71 14.55 19.90
C ASP A 7 -3.98 13.86 21.25
N GLU A 8 -5.23 13.50 21.54
CA GLU A 8 -5.62 12.75 22.75
C GLU A 8 -5.02 11.33 22.75
N GLU A 9 -5.10 10.62 21.62
CA GLU A 9 -4.49 9.29 21.47
C GLU A 9 -2.94 9.32 21.55
N LEU A 10 -2.31 10.45 21.20
CA LEU A 10 -0.87 10.66 21.35
C LEU A 10 -0.47 10.88 22.81
N GLU A 11 -1.26 11.68 23.54
CA GLU A 11 -1.05 11.89 24.98
C GLU A 11 -1.17 10.57 25.75
N ASP A 12 -2.12 9.73 25.36
CA ASP A 12 -2.39 8.41 25.97
C ASP A 12 -1.77 7.22 25.22
N TYR A 13 -0.79 7.44 24.33
CA TYR A 13 -0.26 6.39 23.43
C TYR A 13 0.34 5.18 24.16
N GLY A 14 0.97 5.42 25.32
CA GLY A 14 1.57 4.37 26.13
C GLY A 14 2.75 3.66 25.45
N GLU A 15 2.85 2.34 25.65
CA GLU A 15 3.88 1.50 25.03
C GLU A 15 3.45 1.03 23.64
N PRO A 16 4.30 1.15 22.60
CA PRO A 16 3.96 0.71 21.26
C PRO A 16 3.80 -0.82 21.19
N ASP A 17 2.76 -1.27 20.49
CA ASP A 17 2.58 -2.70 20.23
C ASP A 17 3.69 -3.30 19.37
N PHE A 18 4.29 -2.52 18.46
CA PHE A 18 5.41 -2.94 17.63
C PHE A 18 6.31 -1.74 17.33
N THR A 19 7.62 -1.93 17.31
CA THR A 19 8.59 -0.85 17.04
C THR A 19 9.39 -1.14 15.77
N ILE A 20 9.50 -0.16 14.87
CA ILE A 20 10.38 -0.23 13.69
C ILE A 20 11.62 0.60 13.95
N LEU A 21 12.78 -0.05 13.97
CA LEU A 21 14.11 0.54 14.09
C LEU A 21 14.72 0.64 12.70
N ASN A 22 14.47 1.77 12.02
CA ASN A 22 15.02 2.01 10.69
C ASN A 22 16.40 2.69 10.78
N ALA A 23 17.45 1.88 10.61
CA ALA A 23 18.83 2.33 10.43
C ALA A 23 19.30 2.01 8.99
N GLY A 24 18.42 2.24 8.02
CA GLY A 24 18.60 1.89 6.61
C GLY A 24 19.90 2.40 5.97
N ALA A 25 20.37 3.58 6.36
CA ALA A 25 21.65 4.13 5.89
C ALA A 25 22.89 3.39 6.44
N PHE A 26 22.73 2.56 7.47
CA PHE A 26 23.82 1.78 8.07
C PHE A 26 23.80 0.33 7.56
N PRO A 27 24.93 -0.20 7.05
CA PRO A 27 24.96 -1.55 6.47
C PRO A 27 24.90 -2.64 7.54
N ALA A 28 24.24 -3.75 7.20
CA ALA A 28 24.28 -4.97 7.98
C ALA A 28 25.68 -5.61 7.94
N ASN A 29 26.09 -6.23 9.05
CA ASN A 29 27.35 -6.95 9.10
C ASN A 29 27.22 -8.33 8.43
N ARG A 30 27.79 -8.47 7.23
CA ARG A 30 27.81 -9.71 6.42
C ARG A 30 28.44 -10.94 7.10
N TYR A 31 29.23 -10.74 8.16
CA TYR A 31 29.85 -11.83 8.91
C TYR A 31 28.94 -12.40 10.01
N THR A 32 27.77 -11.79 10.24
CA THR A 32 26.76 -12.32 11.16
C THR A 32 26.11 -13.57 10.56
N THR A 33 25.94 -14.63 11.34
CA THR A 33 25.28 -15.87 10.89
C THR A 33 23.90 -15.58 10.30
N GLY A 34 23.64 -16.10 9.09
CA GLY A 34 22.38 -15.90 8.37
C GLY A 34 22.33 -14.62 7.51
N MET A 35 23.31 -13.72 7.62
CA MET A 35 23.40 -12.53 6.77
C MET A 35 24.04 -12.88 5.42
N THR A 36 23.43 -12.46 4.32
CA THR A 36 23.91 -12.75 2.95
C THR A 36 24.37 -11.50 2.18
N SER A 37 24.03 -10.30 2.67
CA SER A 37 24.36 -9.03 2.04
C SER A 37 24.60 -7.93 3.08
N THR A 38 24.83 -6.70 2.62
CA THR A 38 24.87 -5.50 3.48
C THR A 38 23.48 -5.00 3.86
N THR A 39 22.41 -5.66 3.42
CA THR A 39 21.02 -5.28 3.68
C THR A 39 20.36 -6.33 4.57
N SER A 40 19.60 -5.89 5.58
CA SER A 40 18.84 -6.76 6.45
C SER A 40 17.51 -6.13 6.82
N VAL A 41 16.44 -6.89 6.65
CA VAL A 41 15.08 -6.51 7.06
C VAL A 41 14.56 -7.65 7.92
N ALA A 42 14.67 -7.48 9.24
CA ALA A 42 14.44 -8.55 10.20
C ALA A 42 13.27 -8.22 11.11
N ILE A 43 12.33 -9.16 11.27
CA ILE A 43 11.18 -9.03 12.17
C ILE A 43 11.30 -10.04 13.31
N ASN A 44 11.17 -9.58 14.54
CA ASN A 44 11.11 -10.40 15.74
C ASN A 44 9.76 -10.26 16.43
N PHE A 45 8.85 -11.20 16.20
CA PHE A 45 7.50 -11.18 16.79
C PHE A 45 7.48 -11.31 18.32
N ARG A 46 8.49 -11.95 18.92
CA ARG A 46 8.56 -12.07 20.39
C ARG A 46 8.92 -10.74 21.03
N ARG A 47 9.88 -10.03 20.44
CA ARG A 47 10.32 -8.70 20.89
C ARG A 47 9.42 -7.58 20.37
N ARG A 48 8.57 -7.88 19.39
CA ARG A 48 7.72 -6.93 18.68
C ARG A 48 8.53 -5.79 18.04
N GLU A 49 9.63 -6.18 17.40
CA GLU A 49 10.58 -5.26 16.77
C GLU A 49 10.82 -5.63 15.32
N MET A 50 10.97 -4.63 14.47
CA MET A 50 11.50 -4.75 13.11
C MET A 50 12.77 -3.91 13.01
N VAL A 51 13.84 -4.47 12.44
CA VAL A 51 15.11 -3.78 12.22
C VAL A 51 15.40 -3.72 10.74
N ILE A 52 15.68 -2.53 10.23
CA ILE A 52 16.03 -2.27 8.82
C ILE A 52 17.46 -1.72 8.76
N LEU A 53 18.31 -2.35 7.97
CA LEU A 53 19.71 -1.99 7.73
C LEU A 53 20.04 -2.10 6.24
N GLY A 54 20.88 -1.20 5.74
CA GLY A 54 21.42 -1.22 4.38
C GLY A 54 20.40 -1.05 3.26
N THR A 55 19.29 -0.35 3.54
CA THR A 55 18.28 0.03 2.54
C THR A 55 17.53 1.26 3.01
N GLU A 56 17.44 2.28 2.15
CA GLU A 56 16.68 3.51 2.38
C GLU A 56 15.32 3.48 1.66
N TYR A 57 14.96 2.34 1.05
CA TYR A 57 13.70 2.17 0.34
C TYR A 57 12.52 2.19 1.33
N ALA A 58 11.64 3.17 1.19
CA ALA A 58 10.53 3.37 2.14
C ALA A 58 9.54 2.19 2.16
N GLY A 59 9.45 1.46 1.05
CA GLY A 59 8.60 0.28 0.90
C GLY A 59 8.91 -0.84 1.91
N GLU A 60 10.13 -0.91 2.44
CA GLU A 60 10.50 -1.91 3.46
C GLU A 60 9.69 -1.71 4.75
N MET A 61 9.55 -0.47 5.22
CA MET A 61 8.73 -0.18 6.40
C MET A 61 7.26 -0.52 6.16
N LYS A 62 6.72 -0.13 4.99
CA LYS A 62 5.32 -0.43 4.61
C LYS A 62 5.07 -1.94 4.61
N LYS A 63 5.84 -2.70 3.83
CA LYS A 63 5.66 -4.15 3.72
C LYS A 63 6.05 -4.91 4.99
N GLY A 64 6.90 -4.33 5.84
CA GLY A 64 7.15 -4.80 7.19
C GLY A 64 5.89 -4.77 8.06
N VAL A 65 5.19 -3.64 8.10
CA VAL A 65 3.88 -3.54 8.80
C VAL A 65 2.87 -4.51 8.21
N PHE A 66 2.79 -4.61 6.89
CA PHE A 66 1.91 -5.59 6.24
C PHE A 66 2.22 -7.01 6.67
N THR A 67 3.50 -7.39 6.73
CA THR A 67 3.95 -8.72 7.17
C THR A 67 3.57 -8.98 8.63
N ILE A 68 3.66 -7.97 9.48
CA ILE A 68 3.22 -8.05 10.88
C ILE A 68 1.71 -8.33 10.95
N MET A 69 0.92 -7.57 10.19
CA MET A 69 -0.53 -7.76 10.12
C MET A 69 -0.90 -9.13 9.54
N HIS A 70 -0.17 -9.58 8.51
CA HIS A 70 -0.38 -10.90 7.89
C HIS A 70 -0.09 -12.07 8.84
N TYR A 71 0.69 -11.85 9.90
CA TYR A 71 0.92 -12.83 10.95
C TYR A 71 -0.08 -12.73 12.11
N LEU A 72 -0.39 -11.52 12.57
CA LEU A 72 -1.22 -11.28 13.75
C LEU A 72 -2.71 -11.42 13.46
N MET A 73 -3.19 -10.93 12.32
CA MET A 73 -4.62 -10.91 11.99
C MET A 73 -5.21 -12.32 11.88
N PRO A 74 -4.57 -13.30 11.22
CA PRO A 74 -5.10 -14.67 11.19
C PRO A 74 -5.22 -15.30 12.58
N LYS A 75 -4.33 -14.97 13.52
CA LYS A 75 -4.42 -15.44 14.91
C LYS A 75 -5.61 -14.84 15.66
N ALA A 76 -6.10 -13.69 15.23
CA ALA A 76 -7.29 -13.03 15.74
C ALA A 76 -8.56 -13.40 14.95
N GLY A 77 -8.50 -14.36 14.02
CA GLY A 77 -9.63 -14.72 13.17
C GLY A 77 -9.97 -13.70 12.09
N VAL A 78 -9.03 -12.79 11.78
CA VAL A 78 -9.19 -11.74 10.75
C VAL A 78 -8.36 -12.10 9.53
N LEU A 79 -8.98 -12.03 8.34
CA LEU A 79 -8.32 -12.33 7.08
C LEU A 79 -7.58 -11.08 6.58
N SER A 80 -6.24 -11.09 6.61
CA SER A 80 -5.41 -10.05 5.99
C SER A 80 -5.25 -10.27 4.49
N LEU A 81 -5.36 -9.21 3.69
CA LEU A 81 -5.48 -9.25 2.24
C LEU A 81 -4.53 -8.24 1.58
N HIS A 82 -3.84 -8.68 0.51
CA HIS A 82 -3.11 -7.80 -0.39
C HIS A 82 -4.03 -7.41 -1.57
N SER A 83 -4.86 -6.39 -1.37
CA SER A 83 -5.87 -5.94 -2.31
C SER A 83 -6.17 -4.46 -2.15
N SER A 84 -6.62 -3.78 -3.21
CA SER A 84 -7.31 -2.50 -3.05
C SER A 84 -8.79 -2.73 -2.74
N ALA A 85 -9.46 -1.72 -2.18
CA ALA A 85 -10.88 -1.81 -1.85
C ALA A 85 -11.60 -0.47 -2.05
N ASN A 86 -12.83 -0.53 -2.54
CA ASN A 86 -13.70 0.64 -2.64
C ASN A 86 -15.17 0.29 -2.33
N ARG A 87 -15.97 1.32 -2.06
CA ARG A 87 -17.38 1.22 -1.66
C ARG A 87 -18.26 2.04 -2.60
N GLY A 88 -19.32 1.44 -3.13
CA GLY A 88 -20.33 2.15 -3.92
C GLY A 88 -21.31 2.95 -3.05
N SER A 89 -22.11 3.81 -3.67
CA SER A 89 -23.13 4.61 -2.99
C SER A 89 -24.13 3.78 -2.18
N ASP A 90 -24.45 2.57 -2.66
CA ASP A 90 -25.37 1.64 -2.01
C ASP A 90 -24.69 0.79 -0.91
N GLY A 91 -23.42 1.09 -0.62
CA GLY A 91 -22.62 0.39 0.39
C GLY A 91 -22.03 -0.94 -0.06
N ASP A 92 -22.14 -1.29 -1.34
CA ASP A 92 -21.49 -2.48 -1.89
C ASP A 92 -19.95 -2.31 -1.91
N VAL A 93 -19.24 -3.23 -1.28
CA VAL A 93 -17.78 -3.23 -1.24
C VAL A 93 -17.22 -4.15 -2.31
N SER A 94 -16.16 -3.69 -2.99
CA SER A 94 -15.40 -4.47 -3.97
C SER A 94 -13.94 -4.56 -3.54
N LEU A 95 -13.37 -5.77 -3.61
CA LEU A 95 -11.95 -6.03 -3.40
C LEU A 95 -11.28 -6.34 -4.73
N PHE A 96 -10.09 -5.78 -4.96
CA PHE A 96 -9.31 -6.01 -6.17
C PHE A 96 -7.95 -6.61 -5.80
N PHE A 97 -7.77 -7.89 -6.11
CA PHE A 97 -6.51 -8.61 -5.94
C PHE A 97 -5.70 -8.56 -7.21
N GLY A 98 -4.38 -8.54 -7.08
CA GLY A 98 -3.48 -8.56 -8.23
C GLY A 98 -2.09 -8.13 -7.83
N LEU A 99 -1.09 -8.44 -8.66
CA LEU A 99 0.28 -8.01 -8.42
C LEU A 99 0.47 -6.52 -8.77
N SER A 100 1.67 -5.99 -8.53
CA SER A 100 2.03 -4.65 -8.99
C SER A 100 1.89 -4.58 -10.52
N GLY A 101 1.26 -3.52 -11.04
CA GLY A 101 1.08 -3.32 -12.48
C GLY A 101 -0.09 -4.07 -13.12
N THR A 102 -0.93 -4.78 -12.35
CA THR A 102 -2.14 -5.44 -12.89
C THR A 102 -3.39 -4.54 -12.90
N GLY A 103 -3.24 -3.24 -12.64
CA GLY A 103 -4.34 -2.26 -12.66
C GLY A 103 -5.13 -2.12 -11.35
N LYS A 104 -4.65 -2.66 -10.20
CA LYS A 104 -5.35 -2.52 -8.91
C LYS A 104 -5.72 -1.08 -8.57
N THR A 105 -4.72 -0.19 -8.51
CA THR A 105 -4.89 1.21 -8.11
C THR A 105 -5.83 1.94 -9.06
N THR A 106 -5.57 1.81 -10.37
CA THR A 106 -6.37 2.43 -11.44
C THR A 106 -7.83 1.98 -11.42
N LEU A 107 -8.10 0.68 -11.22
CA LEU A 107 -9.48 0.16 -11.19
C LEU A 107 -10.21 0.44 -9.86
N SER A 108 -9.49 0.61 -8.76
CA SER A 108 -10.10 1.00 -7.48
C SER A 108 -10.41 2.49 -7.39
N ALA A 109 -9.69 3.34 -8.12
CA ALA A 109 -9.89 4.79 -8.20
C ALA A 109 -11.05 5.16 -9.15
N ASP A 110 -12.27 4.65 -8.87
CA ASP A 110 -13.48 5.05 -9.59
C ASP A 110 -14.08 6.31 -8.92
N PRO A 111 -14.28 7.42 -9.64
CA PRO A 111 -14.80 8.67 -9.06
C PRO A 111 -16.22 8.54 -8.48
N ARG A 112 -16.95 7.48 -8.83
CA ARG A 112 -18.31 7.19 -8.31
C ARG A 112 -18.31 6.30 -7.07
N ARG A 113 -17.14 5.82 -6.66
CA ARG A 113 -16.96 4.92 -5.52
C ARG A 113 -15.98 5.53 -4.54
N GLN A 114 -16.21 5.29 -3.26
CA GLN A 114 -15.33 5.80 -2.23
C GLN A 114 -14.17 4.84 -2.01
N LEU A 115 -12.93 5.34 -2.11
CA LEU A 115 -11.72 4.54 -1.89
C LEU A 115 -11.59 4.19 -0.40
N ILE A 116 -11.44 2.91 -0.07
CA ILE A 116 -11.12 2.46 1.30
C ILE A 116 -9.59 2.40 1.47
N GLY A 117 -8.89 1.89 0.47
CA GLY A 117 -7.44 1.82 0.40
C GLY A 117 -6.97 1.21 -0.92
N ASP A 118 -5.71 1.41 -1.28
CA ASP A 118 -5.14 1.02 -2.58
C ASP A 118 -4.31 -0.27 -2.55
N ASP A 119 -3.97 -0.82 -1.38
CA ASP A 119 -3.03 -1.95 -1.32
C ASP A 119 -3.31 -2.98 -0.22
N GLU A 120 -3.59 -2.58 1.03
CA GLU A 120 -3.54 -3.52 2.17
C GLU A 120 -4.78 -3.43 3.08
N HIS A 121 -5.54 -4.53 3.17
CA HIS A 121 -6.79 -4.57 3.93
C HIS A 121 -6.88 -5.77 4.85
N CYS A 122 -7.81 -5.70 5.79
CA CYS A 122 -8.25 -6.83 6.61
C CYS A 122 -9.76 -7.01 6.47
N TRP A 123 -10.21 -8.27 6.50
CA TRP A 123 -11.60 -8.65 6.50
C TRP A 123 -11.92 -9.40 7.80
N SER A 124 -12.69 -8.75 8.68
CA SER A 124 -13.17 -9.27 9.96
C SER A 124 -14.65 -9.67 9.91
N GLU A 125 -15.19 -10.08 11.05
CA GLU A 125 -16.62 -10.37 11.23
C GLU A 125 -17.53 -9.16 10.97
N THR A 126 -17.01 -7.93 11.01
CA THR A 126 -17.80 -6.70 10.82
C THR A 126 -17.62 -6.06 9.45
N GLY A 127 -16.67 -6.54 8.63
CA GLY A 127 -16.43 -5.98 7.30
C GLY A 127 -14.95 -5.82 6.97
N VAL A 128 -14.64 -4.85 6.12
CA VAL A 128 -13.29 -4.57 5.61
C VAL A 128 -12.76 -3.29 6.22
N PHE A 129 -11.49 -3.28 6.62
CA PHE A 129 -10.79 -2.07 7.03
C PHE A 129 -9.39 -1.99 6.40
N ASN A 130 -8.96 -0.76 6.14
CA ASN A 130 -7.62 -0.47 5.65
C ASN A 130 -6.59 -0.61 6.78
N ILE A 131 -5.41 -1.14 6.47
CA ILE A 131 -4.27 -1.19 7.39
C ILE A 131 -3.54 0.18 7.41
N GLU A 132 -3.61 0.90 6.30
CA GLU A 132 -2.85 2.13 6.04
C GLU A 132 -3.70 3.39 6.26
N GLY A 133 -3.01 4.53 6.41
CA GLY A 133 -3.57 5.89 6.43
C GLY A 133 -3.13 6.73 5.23
N GLY A 134 -2.69 6.10 4.15
CA GLY A 134 -2.19 6.74 2.93
C GLY A 134 -2.00 5.74 1.80
N CYS A 135 -1.54 6.24 0.66
CA CYS A 135 -1.25 5.43 -0.53
C CYS A 135 0.22 5.57 -0.91
N TYR A 136 0.76 4.52 -1.53
CA TYR A 136 2.15 4.46 -1.99
C TYR A 136 2.20 4.05 -3.47
N ALA A 137 1.70 4.96 -4.29
CA ALA A 137 1.44 4.74 -5.71
C ALA A 137 2.72 4.70 -6.53
N LYS A 138 2.69 3.98 -7.66
CA LYS A 138 3.71 4.09 -8.71
C LYS A 138 3.53 5.40 -9.48
N CYS A 139 4.64 5.97 -9.92
CA CYS A 139 4.64 7.24 -10.65
C CYS A 139 5.15 7.14 -12.10
N ILE A 140 5.63 5.98 -12.53
CA ILE A 140 6.06 5.77 -13.91
C ILE A 140 4.88 6.01 -14.86
N ASP A 141 5.10 6.82 -15.90
CA ASP A 141 4.11 7.23 -16.91
C ASP A 141 2.84 7.91 -16.35
N LEU A 142 2.92 8.43 -15.12
CA LEU A 142 1.80 9.11 -14.47
C LEU A 142 1.46 10.40 -15.21
N SER A 143 0.19 10.57 -15.54
CA SER A 143 -0.32 11.79 -16.17
C SER A 143 -1.68 12.17 -15.59
N ALA A 144 -2.01 13.46 -15.63
CA ALA A 144 -3.28 13.98 -15.15
C ALA A 144 -4.48 13.43 -15.95
N GLU A 145 -4.26 13.06 -17.22
CA GLU A 145 -5.30 12.49 -18.09
C GLU A 145 -5.61 11.04 -17.74
N LYS A 146 -4.59 10.24 -17.43
CA LYS A 146 -4.76 8.81 -17.14
C LYS A 146 -5.22 8.56 -15.71
N GLU A 147 -4.60 9.23 -14.74
CA GLU A 147 -4.81 8.99 -13.30
C GLU A 147 -4.93 10.32 -12.53
N PRO A 148 -6.00 11.10 -12.77
CA PRO A 148 -6.14 12.46 -12.22
C PRO A 148 -6.15 12.48 -10.69
N GLU A 149 -6.73 11.49 -10.03
CA GLU A 149 -6.80 11.45 -8.56
C GLU A 149 -5.41 11.32 -7.93
N ILE A 150 -4.58 10.41 -8.46
CA ILE A 150 -3.20 10.21 -7.99
C ILE A 150 -2.36 11.43 -8.33
N PHE A 151 -2.44 11.95 -9.56
CA PHE A 151 -1.69 13.12 -9.99
C PHE A 151 -1.98 14.34 -9.11
N ASN A 152 -3.25 14.60 -8.80
CA ASN A 152 -3.66 15.73 -7.95
C ASN A 152 -3.34 15.53 -6.46
N ALA A 153 -3.12 14.29 -6.02
CA ALA A 153 -2.62 14.01 -4.68
C ALA A 153 -1.14 14.38 -4.51
N ILE A 154 -0.40 14.61 -5.60
CA ILE A 154 1.00 15.04 -5.55
C ILE A 154 1.06 16.55 -5.31
N ARG A 155 1.06 16.92 -4.02
CA ARG A 155 1.12 18.29 -3.52
C ARG A 155 1.90 18.35 -2.21
N TYR A 156 2.04 19.53 -1.62
CA TYR A 156 2.73 19.69 -0.32
C TYR A 156 2.29 18.64 0.70
N GLY A 157 3.24 17.95 1.34
CA GLY A 157 3.00 16.83 2.26
C GLY A 157 3.08 15.44 1.61
N ALA A 158 3.03 15.34 0.28
CA ALA A 158 3.39 14.12 -0.44
C ALA A 158 4.92 13.99 -0.54
N VAL A 159 5.41 12.75 -0.68
CA VAL A 159 6.82 12.42 -0.86
C VAL A 159 6.99 11.67 -2.16
N LEU A 160 7.84 12.20 -3.05
CA LEU A 160 8.25 11.52 -4.27
C LEU A 160 9.59 10.81 -4.05
N GLU A 161 9.67 9.56 -4.45
CA GLU A 161 10.84 8.71 -4.25
C GLU A 161 11.39 8.26 -5.60
N ASN A 162 12.67 8.54 -5.81
CA ASN A 162 13.43 8.18 -7.02
C ASN A 162 12.87 8.74 -8.34
N VAL A 163 12.13 9.86 -8.29
CA VAL A 163 11.73 10.60 -9.49
C VAL A 163 12.83 11.58 -9.93
N VAL A 164 12.84 11.93 -11.21
CA VAL A 164 13.71 12.98 -11.74
C VAL A 164 12.92 14.28 -11.88
N LEU A 165 13.51 15.38 -11.42
CA LEU A 165 12.97 16.73 -11.57
C LEU A 165 13.73 17.45 -12.68
N ASP A 166 13.01 18.22 -13.48
CA ASP A 166 13.63 19.24 -14.32
C ASP A 166 14.36 20.27 -13.44
N GLU A 167 15.63 20.56 -13.75
CA GLU A 167 16.50 21.34 -12.88
C GLU A 167 16.02 22.79 -12.71
N ASP A 168 15.43 23.36 -13.76
CA ASP A 168 15.01 24.77 -13.80
C ASP A 168 13.58 24.95 -13.29
N THR A 169 12.64 24.16 -13.82
CA THR A 169 11.20 24.29 -13.54
C THR A 169 10.77 23.54 -12.28
N ARG A 170 11.57 22.58 -11.81
CA ARG A 170 11.24 21.63 -10.74
C ARG A 170 10.01 20.78 -11.01
N VAL A 171 9.58 20.72 -12.27
CA VAL A 171 8.51 19.81 -12.70
C VAL A 171 9.06 18.38 -12.73
N VAL A 172 8.28 17.43 -12.22
CA VAL A 172 8.64 16.02 -12.23
C VAL A 172 8.52 15.47 -13.65
N ASN A 173 9.53 14.76 -14.13
CA ASN A 173 9.44 13.98 -15.35
C ASN A 173 9.07 12.53 -15.01
N TYR A 174 7.78 12.19 -15.14
CA TYR A 174 7.26 10.85 -14.81
C TYR A 174 7.60 9.75 -15.83
N GLU A 175 8.12 10.14 -17.01
CA GLU A 175 8.63 9.20 -18.03
C GLU A 175 10.11 8.87 -17.81
N ASP A 176 10.83 9.64 -16.98
CA ASP A 176 12.24 9.43 -16.69
C ASP A 176 12.44 8.33 -15.64
N VAL A 177 12.93 7.18 -16.12
CA VAL A 177 13.24 6.00 -15.32
C VAL A 177 14.74 5.74 -15.19
N SER A 178 15.57 6.77 -15.42
CA SER A 178 17.04 6.64 -15.36
C SER A 178 17.55 6.18 -14.00
N ILE A 179 16.82 6.47 -12.91
CA ILE A 179 17.08 5.93 -11.57
C ILE A 179 16.45 4.53 -11.43
N THR A 180 15.14 4.40 -11.73
CA THR A 180 14.39 3.13 -11.65
C THR A 180 13.02 3.25 -12.31
N GLU A 181 12.45 2.14 -12.79
CA GLU A 181 11.04 2.04 -13.17
C GLU A 181 10.08 1.98 -11.96
N ASN A 182 10.62 1.82 -10.75
CA ASN A 182 9.84 1.77 -9.51
C ASN A 182 9.78 3.15 -8.82
N THR A 183 9.57 4.21 -9.58
CA THR A 183 9.31 5.54 -9.03
C THR A 183 8.01 5.54 -8.22
N ARG A 184 7.97 6.27 -7.10
CA ARG A 184 6.86 6.21 -6.15
C ARG A 184 6.43 7.58 -5.66
N CYS A 185 5.17 7.67 -5.23
CA CYS A 185 4.65 8.76 -4.43
C CYS A 185 3.92 8.22 -3.20
N ALA A 186 4.31 8.72 -2.04
CA ALA A 186 3.60 8.52 -0.79
C ALA A 186 2.75 9.76 -0.46
N TYR A 187 1.46 9.59 -0.24
CA TYR A 187 0.57 10.67 0.18
C TYR A 187 -0.47 10.17 1.19
N PRO A 188 -0.95 11.05 2.08
CA PRO A 188 -1.99 10.69 3.05
C PRO A 188 -3.33 10.46 2.34
N ILE A 189 -4.17 9.59 2.89
CA ILE A 189 -5.41 9.14 2.22
C ILE A 189 -6.38 10.30 1.98
N GLU A 190 -6.32 11.34 2.81
CA GLU A 190 -7.13 12.56 2.71
C GLU A 190 -6.82 13.40 1.45
N TYR A 191 -5.77 13.06 0.70
CA TYR A 191 -5.48 13.72 -0.57
C TYR A 191 -6.30 13.17 -1.73
N ILE A 192 -6.95 12.02 -1.54
CA ILE A 192 -7.90 11.43 -2.48
C ILE A 192 -9.31 11.96 -2.16
N PRO A 193 -9.94 12.76 -3.03
CA PRO A 193 -11.20 13.46 -2.71
C PRO A 193 -12.38 12.56 -2.35
N ASN A 194 -12.45 11.38 -2.97
CA ASN A 194 -13.46 10.34 -2.76
C ASN A 194 -13.04 9.29 -1.73
N ALA A 195 -11.96 9.49 -0.96
CA ALA A 195 -11.61 8.55 0.10
C ALA A 195 -12.72 8.43 1.15
N LEU A 196 -12.94 7.20 1.63
CA LEU A 196 -13.82 6.93 2.75
C LEU A 196 -13.05 7.13 4.06
N ILE A 197 -13.51 8.05 4.89
CA ILE A 197 -12.90 8.35 6.20
C ILE A 197 -13.99 8.18 7.28
N PRO A 198 -13.84 7.25 8.25
CA PRO A 198 -12.73 6.29 8.40
C PRO A 198 -12.73 5.22 7.30
N CYS A 199 -11.56 4.65 7.00
CA CYS A 199 -11.34 3.64 5.96
C CYS A 199 -11.89 2.24 6.34
N ILE A 200 -13.17 2.18 6.70
CA ILE A 200 -13.87 0.99 7.19
C ILE A 200 -15.20 0.86 6.44
N ALA A 201 -15.52 -0.34 5.95
CA ALA A 201 -16.76 -0.63 5.24
C ALA A 201 -17.31 -2.02 5.58
N GLY A 202 -18.51 -2.32 5.06
CA GLY A 202 -19.15 -3.63 5.26
C GLY A 202 -18.47 -4.77 4.49
N HIS A 203 -19.11 -5.93 4.44
CA HIS A 203 -18.59 -7.09 3.74
C HIS A 203 -18.50 -6.89 2.22
N PRO A 204 -17.46 -7.44 1.56
CA PRO A 204 -17.33 -7.39 0.11
C PRO A 204 -18.48 -8.15 -0.56
N LYS A 205 -19.14 -7.49 -1.52
CA LYS A 205 -20.10 -8.12 -2.43
C LYS A 205 -19.41 -8.64 -3.70
N ASN A 206 -18.27 -8.05 -4.06
CA ASN A 206 -17.51 -8.43 -5.24
C ASN A 206 -16.03 -8.62 -4.89
N ILE A 207 -15.44 -9.67 -5.46
CA ILE A 207 -14.00 -9.94 -5.40
C ILE A 207 -13.51 -10.07 -6.84
N LEU A 208 -12.55 -9.23 -7.22
CA LEU A 208 -11.96 -9.22 -8.54
C LEU A 208 -10.52 -9.73 -8.42
N LEU A 209 -10.19 -10.75 -9.21
CA LEU A 209 -8.83 -11.29 -9.33
C LEU A 209 -8.22 -10.77 -10.64
N LEU A 210 -7.37 -9.77 -10.53
CA LEU A 210 -6.74 -9.11 -11.67
C LEU A 210 -5.49 -9.86 -12.09
N THR A 211 -5.41 -10.16 -13.38
CA THR A 211 -4.30 -10.86 -14.00
C THR A 211 -3.89 -10.14 -15.28
N CYS A 212 -2.59 -9.91 -15.45
CA CYS A 212 -2.02 -9.43 -16.70
C CYS A 212 -1.50 -10.64 -17.46
N ASP A 213 -2.37 -11.25 -18.27
CA ASP A 213 -2.02 -12.44 -19.03
C ASP A 213 -1.28 -12.09 -20.32
N ALA A 214 0.05 -12.14 -20.27
CA ALA A 214 0.92 -11.90 -21.42
C ALA A 214 0.75 -12.94 -22.55
N PHE A 215 0.13 -14.10 -22.27
CA PHE A 215 -0.12 -15.13 -23.28
C PHE A 215 -1.42 -14.89 -24.06
N GLY A 216 -2.30 -14.00 -23.58
CA GLY A 216 -3.56 -13.67 -24.24
C GLY A 216 -4.54 -14.86 -24.32
N VAL A 217 -4.50 -15.76 -23.34
CA VAL A 217 -5.33 -16.97 -23.26
C VAL A 217 -6.59 -16.73 -22.44
N LEU A 218 -6.46 -16.00 -21.33
CA LEU A 218 -7.57 -15.75 -20.43
C LEU A 218 -8.62 -14.84 -21.09
N PRO A 219 -9.93 -15.10 -20.87
CA PRO A 219 -10.96 -14.19 -21.32
C PRO A 219 -10.84 -12.85 -20.58
N PRO A 220 -11.36 -11.74 -21.13
CA PRO A 220 -11.33 -10.43 -20.48
C PRO A 220 -11.99 -10.43 -19.09
N VAL A 221 -13.01 -11.26 -18.88
CA VAL A 221 -13.68 -11.45 -17.58
C VAL A 221 -14.26 -12.87 -17.49
N ALA A 222 -14.13 -13.50 -16.33
CA ALA A 222 -14.76 -14.78 -16.01
C ALA A 222 -15.41 -14.72 -14.62
N LYS A 223 -16.60 -15.30 -14.48
CA LYS A 223 -17.23 -15.49 -13.18
C LYS A 223 -16.82 -16.85 -12.62
N LEU A 224 -16.08 -16.83 -11.51
CA LEU A 224 -15.58 -18.04 -10.87
C LEU A 224 -16.64 -18.66 -9.96
N THR A 225 -16.64 -19.99 -9.88
CA THR A 225 -17.30 -20.73 -8.78
C THR A 225 -16.45 -20.65 -7.50
N PRO A 226 -17.00 -20.98 -6.32
CA PRO A 226 -16.21 -21.02 -5.09
C PRO A 226 -14.99 -21.95 -5.17
N ASP A 227 -15.09 -23.10 -5.83
CA ASP A 227 -13.96 -24.02 -6.00
C ASP A 227 -12.88 -23.51 -6.96
N GLN A 228 -13.23 -22.55 -7.84
CA GLN A 228 -12.30 -21.93 -8.78
C GLN A 228 -11.58 -20.71 -8.18
N ALA A 229 -12.13 -20.13 -7.11
CA ALA A 229 -11.60 -18.95 -6.43
C ALA A 229 -10.63 -19.36 -5.31
#